data_AF-A0A7W2IVP4-F1
#
_entry.id   AF-A0A7W2IVP4-F1
#
_cell.length_a   1.000
_cell.length_b   1.000
_cell.length_c   1.000
_cell.angle_alpha   90.00
_cell.angle_beta   90.00
_cell.angle_gamma   90.00
#
_symmetry.space_group_name_H-M   'P 1'
#
loop_
_entity.id
_entity.type
_entity.pdbx_description
1 polymer ?
#
loop_
_entity_poly.entity_id
_entity_poly.type
_entity_poly.pdbx_seq_one_letter_code
_entity_poly.pdbx_strand_id
1 'polypeptide(L)'
;MEQTNIDKYFITVIEAVDVLHKNKFMGQALTIIYSTIDACGLLDAPDSQEKATGSSFKSWVNKYMLEDESLECNADDLWGARCAVLHTHTSTSDLSKANRVREIQYISGPPQHPVVEAFMIASKEIGEGKVVGINVDILVIDFLKAIAKFSNEFSERAKQSEVCQERASKILLHFAL
;
A
#
# COMPACT_ATOMS: atom_id res chain seq x y z
N MET A 1 9.92 19.28 -19.67
CA MET A 1 9.85 17.90 -20.20
C MET A 1 8.41 17.48 -20.18
N GLU A 2 7.92 16.84 -21.24
CA GLU A 2 6.57 16.30 -21.27
C GLU A 2 6.48 15.13 -20.30
N GLN A 3 5.43 15.11 -19.48
CA GLN A 3 5.27 14.14 -18.41
C GLN A 3 4.76 12.81 -18.98
N THR A 4 5.44 11.70 -18.64
CA THR A 4 5.08 10.39 -19.18
C THR A 4 3.74 9.90 -18.60
N ASN A 5 3.12 8.92 -19.26
CA ASN A 5 1.87 8.34 -18.76
C ASN A 5 2.03 7.74 -17.35
N ILE A 6 3.17 7.14 -17.06
CA ILE A 6 3.43 6.56 -15.74
C ILE A 6 3.61 7.65 -14.67
N ASP A 7 4.24 8.78 -15.00
CA ASP A 7 4.37 9.91 -14.08
C ASP A 7 2.99 10.47 -13.70
N LYS A 8 2.10 10.63 -14.68
CA LYS A 8 0.72 11.08 -14.46
C LYS A 8 -0.05 10.11 -13.56
N TYR A 9 0.13 8.81 -13.75
CA TYR A 9 -0.47 7.79 -12.89
C TYR A 9 -0.04 7.96 -11.42
N PHE A 10 1.27 8.06 -11.15
CA PHE A 10 1.76 8.21 -9.77
C PHE A 10 1.31 9.51 -9.12
N ILE A 11 1.30 10.63 -9.87
CA ILE A 11 0.77 11.90 -9.36
C ILE A 11 -0.71 11.77 -8.99
N THR A 12 -1.50 11.14 -9.86
CA THR A 12 -2.93 10.97 -9.60
C THR A 12 -3.19 10.07 -8.39
N VAL A 13 -2.38 9.04 -8.18
CA VAL A 13 -2.43 8.21 -6.95
C VAL A 13 -2.18 9.07 -5.71
N ILE A 14 -1.12 9.89 -5.73
CA ILE A 14 -0.76 10.77 -4.61
C ILE A 14 -1.92 11.73 -4.31
N GLU A 15 -2.44 12.40 -5.33
CA GLU A 15 -3.55 13.34 -5.20
C GLU A 15 -4.83 12.65 -4.70
N ALA A 16 -5.16 11.47 -5.23
CA ALA A 16 -6.33 10.72 -4.80
C ALA A 16 -6.25 10.31 -3.33
N VAL A 17 -5.10 9.78 -2.88
CA VAL A 17 -4.91 9.41 -1.47
C VAL A 17 -4.95 10.65 -0.58
N ASP A 18 -4.33 11.76 -0.98
CA ASP A 18 -4.36 13.04 -0.24
C ASP A 18 -5.80 13.59 -0.10
N VAL A 19 -6.59 13.58 -1.18
CA VAL A 19 -7.99 14.01 -1.14
C VAL A 19 -8.80 13.14 -0.20
N LEU A 20 -8.65 11.81 -0.28
CA LEU A 20 -9.37 10.87 0.59
C LEU A 20 -8.95 11.03 2.06
N HIS A 21 -7.66 11.21 2.32
CA HIS A 21 -7.11 11.44 3.66
C HIS A 21 -7.64 12.73 4.28
N LYS A 22 -7.55 13.86 3.56
CA LYS A 22 -8.07 15.18 4.01
C LYS A 22 -9.56 15.15 4.32
N ASN A 23 -10.34 14.37 3.58
CA ASN A 23 -11.78 14.22 3.79
C ASN A 23 -12.15 13.08 4.75
N LYS A 24 -11.15 12.42 5.38
CA LYS A 24 -11.33 11.32 6.35
C LYS A 24 -12.01 10.07 5.77
N PHE A 25 -11.91 9.85 4.46
CA PHE A 25 -12.41 8.66 3.78
C PHE A 25 -11.38 7.53 3.81
N MET A 26 -10.97 7.13 5.03
CA MET A 26 -9.80 6.26 5.24
C MET A 26 -9.99 4.84 4.67
N GLY A 27 -11.20 4.27 4.73
CA GLY A 27 -11.47 2.96 4.13
C GLY A 27 -11.22 2.95 2.61
N GLN A 28 -11.62 4.02 1.94
CA GLN A 28 -11.43 4.23 0.51
C GLN A 28 -9.96 4.52 0.20
N ALA A 29 -9.28 5.31 1.05
CA ALA A 29 -7.84 5.51 0.92
C ALA A 29 -7.09 4.17 0.97
N LEU A 30 -7.43 3.28 1.90
CA LEU A 30 -6.85 1.93 1.98
C LEU A 30 -7.07 1.10 0.71
N THR A 31 -8.24 1.23 0.08
CA THR A 31 -8.51 0.54 -1.20
C THR A 31 -7.58 1.04 -2.31
N ILE A 32 -7.38 2.35 -2.43
CA ILE A 32 -6.44 2.92 -3.41
C ILE A 32 -5.00 2.52 -3.09
N ILE A 33 -4.58 2.59 -1.83
CA ILE A 33 -3.24 2.20 -1.39
C ILE A 33 -2.96 0.73 -1.74
N TYR A 34 -3.82 -0.19 -1.31
CA TYR A 34 -3.58 -1.62 -1.52
C TYR A 34 -3.62 -2.03 -2.99
N SER A 35 -4.56 -1.46 -3.77
CA SER A 35 -4.59 -1.72 -5.22
C SER A 35 -3.39 -1.12 -5.95
N THR A 36 -2.90 0.04 -5.51
CA THR A 36 -1.70 0.65 -6.08
C THR A 36 -0.46 -0.19 -5.78
N ILE A 37 -0.33 -0.74 -4.57
CA ILE A 37 0.79 -1.62 -4.22
C ILE A 37 0.79 -2.88 -5.11
N ASP A 38 -0.37 -3.47 -5.41
CA ASP A 38 -0.45 -4.60 -6.36
C ASP A 38 0.09 -4.21 -7.75
N ALA A 39 -0.30 -3.04 -8.26
CA ALA A 39 0.17 -2.53 -9.55
C ALA A 39 1.67 -2.24 -9.53
N CYS A 40 2.17 -1.57 -8.49
CA CYS A 40 3.58 -1.24 -8.34
C CYS A 40 4.43 -2.49 -8.14
N GLY A 41 3.91 -3.51 -7.44
CA GLY A 41 4.56 -4.80 -7.30
C GLY A 41 4.75 -5.49 -8.65
N LEU A 42 3.78 -5.45 -9.56
CA LEU A 42 3.95 -5.98 -10.92
C LEU A 42 4.91 -5.13 -11.75
N LEU A 43 4.85 -3.81 -11.63
CA LEU A 43 5.80 -2.91 -12.29
C LEU A 43 7.25 -3.15 -11.81
N ASP A 44 7.45 -3.56 -10.55
CA ASP A 44 8.76 -3.90 -9.98
C ASP A 44 9.18 -5.36 -10.15
N ALA A 45 8.28 -6.23 -10.57
CA ALA A 45 8.56 -7.65 -10.69
C ALA A 45 9.60 -7.94 -11.79
N PRO A 46 10.34 -9.07 -11.71
CA PRO A 46 11.22 -9.51 -12.79
C PRO A 46 10.49 -9.62 -14.13
N ASP A 47 11.23 -9.48 -15.23
CA ASP A 47 10.68 -9.50 -16.60
C ASP A 47 9.86 -10.75 -16.90
N SER A 48 10.21 -11.89 -16.29
CA SER A 48 9.50 -13.17 -16.44
C SER A 48 8.14 -13.26 -15.74
N GLN A 49 7.77 -12.27 -14.91
CA GLN A 49 6.51 -12.29 -14.18
C GLN A 49 5.43 -11.46 -14.90
N GLU A 50 4.37 -12.11 -15.38
CA GLU A 50 3.33 -11.43 -16.17
C GLU A 50 2.15 -10.92 -15.33
N LYS A 51 1.99 -11.39 -14.09
CA LYS A 51 0.85 -11.08 -13.22
C LYS A 51 1.27 -10.61 -11.84
N ALA A 52 0.48 -9.72 -11.25
CA ALA A 52 0.64 -9.37 -9.84
C ALA A 52 0.38 -10.60 -8.97
N THR A 53 1.23 -10.80 -7.96
CA THR A 53 1.12 -11.89 -6.99
C THR A 53 1.35 -11.36 -5.58
N GLY A 54 0.96 -12.14 -4.57
CA GLY A 54 1.34 -11.84 -3.19
C GLY A 54 2.86 -11.77 -2.99
N SER A 55 3.65 -12.48 -3.80
CA SER A 55 5.10 -12.36 -3.76
C SER A 55 5.56 -10.98 -4.22
N SER A 56 5.09 -10.50 -5.37
CA SER A 56 5.50 -9.18 -5.88
C SER A 56 4.98 -8.04 -5.02
N PHE A 57 3.76 -8.17 -4.45
CA PHE A 57 3.25 -7.22 -3.46
C PHE A 57 4.19 -7.11 -2.27
N LYS A 58 4.53 -8.25 -1.65
CA LYS A 58 5.36 -8.28 -0.44
C LYS A 58 6.78 -7.82 -0.71
N SER A 59 7.36 -8.20 -1.85
CA SER A 59 8.67 -7.71 -2.29
C SER A 59 8.68 -6.19 -2.42
N TRP A 60 7.64 -5.60 -3.01
CA TRP A 60 7.54 -4.15 -3.15
C TRP A 60 7.40 -3.45 -1.79
N VAL A 61 6.51 -3.95 -0.92
CA VAL A 61 6.30 -3.41 0.43
C VAL A 61 7.58 -3.42 1.25
N ASN A 62 8.31 -4.53 1.26
CA ASN A 62 9.57 -4.64 1.99
C ASN A 62 10.64 -3.69 1.44
N LYS A 63 10.66 -3.47 0.11
CA LYS A 63 11.67 -2.65 -0.55
C LYS A 63 11.43 -1.14 -0.41
N TYR A 64 10.17 -0.73 -0.36
CA TYR A 64 9.82 0.69 -0.49
C TYR A 64 9.06 1.28 0.71
N MET A 65 8.34 0.48 1.48
CA MET A 65 7.39 0.99 2.47
C MET A 65 7.78 0.71 3.92
N LEU A 66 8.38 -0.46 4.21
CA LEU A 66 8.70 -0.88 5.59
C LEU A 66 10.18 -0.68 5.99
N GLU A 67 10.97 0.03 5.20
CA GLU A 67 12.42 0.20 5.42
C GLU A 67 12.74 0.94 6.73
N ASP A 68 11.90 1.87 7.15
CA ASP A 68 12.10 2.71 8.35
C ASP A 68 11.44 2.15 9.63
N GLU A 69 10.82 0.97 9.58
CA GLU A 69 10.14 0.30 10.71
C GLU A 69 9.12 1.18 11.47
N SER A 70 8.54 2.18 10.82
CA SER A 70 7.54 3.11 11.37
C SER A 70 6.19 2.44 11.68
N LEU A 71 5.93 1.28 11.10
CA LEU A 71 4.72 0.48 11.27
C LEU A 71 5.07 -0.84 11.94
N GLU A 72 4.31 -1.24 12.97
CA GLU A 72 4.52 -2.50 13.70
C GLU A 72 3.95 -3.73 12.95
N CYS A 73 3.94 -3.69 11.61
CA CYS A 73 3.44 -4.75 10.74
C CYS A 73 4.53 -5.21 9.76
N ASN A 74 4.43 -6.45 9.29
CA ASN A 74 5.25 -6.94 8.20
C ASN A 74 4.44 -6.99 6.88
N ALA A 75 5.12 -7.35 5.78
CA ALA A 75 4.48 -7.43 4.48
C ALA A 75 3.37 -8.51 4.39
N ASP A 76 3.45 -9.59 5.18
CA ASP A 76 2.40 -10.61 5.24
C ASP A 76 1.13 -10.09 5.91
N ASP A 77 1.25 -9.28 6.98
CA ASP A 77 0.11 -8.63 7.62
C ASP A 77 -0.58 -7.66 6.64
N LEU A 78 0.19 -6.84 5.91
CA LEU A 78 -0.33 -5.92 4.90
C LEU A 78 -0.98 -6.67 3.72
N TRP A 79 -0.44 -7.82 3.33
CA TRP A 79 -1.05 -8.68 2.31
C TRP A 79 -2.39 -9.27 2.79
N GLY A 80 -2.46 -9.71 4.04
CA GLY A 80 -3.69 -10.14 4.69
C GLY A 80 -4.75 -9.04 4.72
N ALA A 81 -4.35 -7.84 5.15
CA ALA A 81 -5.21 -6.67 5.20
C ALA A 81 -5.70 -6.23 3.82
N ARG A 82 -4.83 -6.25 2.80
CA ARG A 82 -5.20 -6.04 1.39
C ARG A 82 -6.34 -6.98 0.96
N CYS A 83 -6.23 -8.26 1.30
CA CYS A 83 -7.28 -9.23 0.97
C CYS A 83 -8.60 -8.91 1.67
N ALA A 84 -8.55 -8.57 2.96
CA ALA A 84 -9.75 -8.22 3.73
C ALA A 84 -10.44 -6.96 3.19
N VAL A 85 -9.67 -5.89 2.98
CA VAL A 85 -10.17 -4.58 2.54
C VAL A 85 -10.72 -4.65 1.12
N LEU A 86 -9.99 -5.22 0.17
CA LEU A 86 -10.41 -5.19 -1.25
C LEU A 86 -11.56 -6.13 -1.56
N HIS A 87 -11.73 -7.23 -0.82
CA HIS A 87 -12.78 -8.21 -1.10
C HIS A 87 -14.02 -8.05 -0.23
N THR A 88 -13.88 -7.52 0.99
CA THR A 88 -15.01 -7.45 1.94
C THR A 88 -15.13 -6.11 2.64
N HIS A 89 -14.16 -5.21 2.50
CA HIS A 89 -14.08 -3.97 3.26
C HIS A 89 -14.16 -4.20 4.79
N THR A 90 -13.49 -5.25 5.27
CA THR A 90 -13.38 -5.61 6.70
C THR A 90 -11.92 -5.79 7.12
N SER A 91 -11.67 -6.10 8.39
CA SER A 91 -10.35 -6.44 8.93
C SER A 91 -9.95 -7.90 8.73
N THR A 92 -10.90 -8.78 8.38
CA THR A 92 -10.69 -10.23 8.37
C THR A 92 -10.54 -10.77 6.95
N SER A 93 -9.48 -11.55 6.73
CA SER A 93 -9.22 -12.30 5.50
C SER A 93 -9.26 -13.80 5.75
N ASP A 94 -9.27 -14.62 4.69
CA ASP A 94 -9.14 -16.08 4.85
C ASP A 94 -7.79 -16.47 5.49
N LEU A 95 -6.74 -15.68 5.26
CA LEU A 95 -5.42 -15.90 5.89
C LEU A 95 -5.45 -15.60 7.38
N SER A 96 -6.14 -14.52 7.81
CA SER A 96 -6.25 -14.21 9.24
C SER A 96 -7.16 -15.19 9.98
N LYS A 97 -8.27 -15.61 9.36
CA LYS A 97 -9.11 -16.71 9.87
C LYS A 97 -8.32 -18.01 10.06
N ALA A 98 -7.38 -18.29 9.16
CA ALA A 98 -6.48 -19.44 9.25
C ALA A 98 -5.28 -19.22 10.19
N ASN A 99 -5.21 -18.09 10.92
CA ASN A 99 -4.10 -17.68 11.80
C ASN A 99 -2.73 -17.67 11.10
N ARG A 100 -2.68 -17.37 9.79
CA ARG A 100 -1.42 -17.30 9.02
C ARG A 100 -0.80 -15.91 8.99
N VAL A 101 -1.61 -14.88 9.24
CA VAL A 101 -1.23 -13.46 9.28
C VAL A 101 -2.04 -12.77 10.37
N ARG A 102 -1.56 -11.63 10.87
CA ARG A 102 -2.30 -10.85 11.86
C ARG A 102 -3.39 -10.01 11.18
N GLU A 103 -4.49 -9.77 11.88
CA GLU A 103 -5.48 -8.78 11.46
C GLU A 103 -4.98 -7.38 11.77
N ILE A 104 -5.07 -6.49 10.78
CA ILE A 104 -4.78 -5.08 11.00
C ILE A 104 -6.06 -4.36 11.41
N GLN A 105 -5.99 -3.65 12.53
CA GLN A 105 -7.00 -2.69 12.94
C GLN A 105 -6.46 -1.28 12.79
N TYR A 106 -7.25 -0.37 12.24
CA TYR A 106 -6.80 0.98 11.91
C TYR A 106 -7.37 2.01 12.87
N ILE A 107 -6.53 2.99 13.19
CA ILE A 107 -6.95 4.25 13.84
C ILE A 107 -6.33 5.44 13.13
N SER A 108 -7.03 6.58 13.10
CA SER A 108 -6.48 7.85 12.62
C SER A 108 -6.42 8.83 13.78
N GLY A 109 -5.42 9.71 13.75
CA GLY A 109 -5.17 10.74 14.74
C GLY A 109 -3.68 10.91 15.04
N PRO A 110 -3.29 12.00 15.71
CA PRO A 110 -1.90 12.22 16.13
C PRO A 110 -1.39 11.04 16.98
N PRO A 111 -0.21 10.48 16.72
CA PRO A 111 0.33 9.34 17.48
C PRO A 111 0.36 9.56 19.00
N GLN A 112 0.60 10.80 19.44
CA GLN A 112 0.63 11.21 20.84
C GLN A 112 -0.75 11.48 21.46
N HIS A 113 -1.84 11.33 20.69
CA HIS A 113 -3.19 11.53 21.23
C HIS A 113 -3.56 10.35 22.15
N PRO A 114 -4.07 10.58 23.38
CA PRO A 114 -4.30 9.50 24.35
C PRO A 114 -5.17 8.35 23.85
N VAL A 115 -6.17 8.64 22.99
CA VAL A 115 -7.02 7.61 22.38
C VAL A 115 -6.25 6.74 21.38
N VAL A 116 -5.32 7.35 20.62
CA VAL A 116 -4.48 6.61 19.68
C VAL A 116 -3.51 5.72 20.45
N GLU A 117 -2.85 6.25 21.48
CA GLU A 117 -1.96 5.48 22.34
C GLU A 117 -2.68 4.29 23.00
N ALA A 118 -3.85 4.55 23.61
CA ALA A 118 -4.66 3.50 24.24
C ALA A 118 -5.11 2.43 23.24
N PHE A 119 -5.50 2.83 22.02
CA PHE A 119 -5.84 1.89 20.96
C PHE A 119 -4.65 1.01 20.56
N MET A 120 -3.46 1.61 20.38
CA MET A 120 -2.26 0.88 20.02
C MET A 120 -1.88 -0.13 21.11
N ILE A 121 -1.96 0.24 22.39
CA ILE A 121 -1.74 -0.67 23.51
C ILE A 121 -2.76 -1.81 23.50
N ALA A 122 -4.05 -1.48 23.46
CA ALA A 122 -5.14 -2.46 23.48
C ALA A 122 -5.03 -3.46 22.31
N SER A 123 -4.64 -2.98 21.13
CA SER A 123 -4.48 -3.84 19.94
C SER A 123 -3.44 -4.95 20.12
N LYS A 124 -2.44 -4.75 20.97
CA LYS A 124 -1.41 -5.76 21.30
C LYS A 124 -1.91 -6.80 22.28
N GLU A 125 -2.81 -6.40 23.17
CA GLU A 125 -3.43 -7.29 24.17
C GLU A 125 -4.56 -8.12 23.56
N ILE A 126 -5.25 -7.57 22.55
CA ILE A 126 -6.34 -8.24 21.84
C ILE A 126 -5.80 -9.39 20.98
N GLY A 127 -6.38 -10.57 21.14
CA GLY A 127 -6.21 -11.69 20.22
C GLY A 127 -4.89 -12.45 20.35
N GLU A 128 -4.16 -12.34 21.47
CA GLU A 128 -2.94 -13.13 21.73
C GLU A 128 -1.88 -13.00 20.61
N GLY A 129 -1.68 -11.77 20.11
CA GLY A 129 -0.75 -11.49 19.01
C GLY A 129 -1.30 -11.73 17.60
N LYS A 130 -2.59 -12.05 17.47
CA LYS A 130 -3.28 -12.19 16.16
C LYS A 130 -3.78 -10.86 15.59
N VAL A 131 -3.71 -9.78 16.35
CA VAL A 131 -4.14 -8.44 15.93
C VAL A 131 -2.96 -7.48 16.04
N VAL A 132 -2.91 -6.51 15.14
CA VAL A 132 -1.98 -5.38 15.22
C VAL A 132 -2.72 -4.08 14.91
N GLY A 133 -2.57 -3.10 15.79
CA GLY A 133 -3.05 -1.74 15.57
C GLY A 133 -2.11 -0.98 14.65
N ILE A 134 -2.66 -0.24 13.70
CA ILE A 134 -1.91 0.62 12.79
C ILE A 134 -2.52 2.01 12.78
N ASN A 135 -1.67 3.02 12.93
CA ASN A 135 -2.05 4.40 12.65
C ASN A 135 -2.10 4.60 11.13
N VAL A 136 -3.30 4.82 10.59
CA VAL A 136 -3.51 4.96 9.14
C VAL A 136 -2.86 6.23 8.57
N ASP A 137 -2.67 7.27 9.39
CA ASP A 137 -2.01 8.51 8.93
C ASP A 137 -0.52 8.24 8.67
N ILE A 138 0.12 7.45 9.54
CA ILE A 138 1.51 7.01 9.34
C ILE A 138 1.61 6.09 8.12
N LEU A 139 0.67 5.14 7.98
CA LEU A 139 0.61 4.26 6.80
C LEU A 139 0.47 5.06 5.49
N VAL A 140 -0.35 6.11 5.47
CA VAL A 140 -0.47 7.01 4.32
C VAL A 140 0.86 7.71 4.04
N ILE A 141 1.52 8.26 5.06
CA ILE A 141 2.82 8.92 4.90
C ILE A 141 3.87 7.96 4.31
N ASP A 142 3.96 6.76 4.84
CA ASP A 142 4.95 5.77 4.39
C ASP A 142 4.63 5.28 2.99
N PHE A 143 3.36 5.10 2.65
CA PHE A 143 2.93 4.82 1.28
C PHE A 143 3.31 5.95 0.31
N LEU A 144 3.07 7.22 0.66
CA LEU A 144 3.39 8.35 -0.21
C LEU A 144 4.90 8.49 -0.44
N LYS A 145 5.72 8.27 0.61
CA LYS A 145 7.19 8.19 0.48
C LYS A 145 7.61 7.03 -0.42
N ALA A 146 7.00 5.85 -0.24
CA ALA A 146 7.27 4.67 -1.03
C ALA A 146 6.97 4.90 -2.52
N ILE A 147 5.83 5.53 -2.83
CA ILE A 147 5.47 5.89 -4.21
C ILE A 147 6.47 6.89 -4.80
N ALA A 148 6.85 7.93 -4.06
CA ALA A 148 7.83 8.91 -4.54
C ALA A 148 9.22 8.28 -4.81
N LYS A 149 9.68 7.37 -3.95
CA LYS A 149 10.92 6.61 -4.16
C LYS A 149 10.80 5.69 -5.38
N PHE A 150 9.74 4.89 -5.43
CA PHE A 150 9.50 3.93 -6.51
C PHE A 150 9.33 4.61 -7.87
N SER A 151 8.58 5.72 -7.96
CA SER A 151 8.35 6.42 -9.23
C SER A 151 9.66 6.90 -9.87
N ASN A 152 10.59 7.39 -9.06
CA ASN A 152 11.90 7.83 -9.51
C ASN A 152 12.74 6.65 -10.02
N GLU A 153 12.83 5.57 -9.24
CA GLU A 153 13.58 4.37 -9.63
C GLU A 153 13.00 3.68 -10.87
N PHE A 154 11.67 3.53 -10.91
CA PHE A 154 10.97 2.90 -12.02
C PHE A 154 11.16 3.69 -13.32
N SER A 155 11.12 5.02 -13.26
CA SER A 155 11.31 5.87 -14.44
C SER A 155 12.70 5.69 -15.06
N GLU A 156 13.75 5.53 -14.25
CA GLU A 156 15.08 5.24 -14.79
C GLU A 156 15.17 3.83 -15.37
N ARG A 157 14.58 2.83 -14.70
CA ARG A 157 14.57 1.44 -15.22
C ARG A 157 13.76 1.32 -16.51
N ALA A 158 12.64 2.02 -16.60
CA ALA A 158 11.80 2.02 -17.79
C ALA A 158 12.52 2.61 -19.02
N LYS A 159 13.50 3.50 -18.85
CA LYS A 159 14.32 3.96 -19.99
C LYS A 159 15.22 2.86 -20.56
N GLN A 160 15.47 1.79 -19.80
CA GLN A 160 16.48 0.78 -20.10
C GLN A 160 15.90 -0.64 -20.32
N SER A 161 14.63 -0.87 -19.98
CA SER A 161 13.96 -2.18 -20.11
C SER A 161 12.69 -2.06 -20.95
N GLU A 162 12.66 -2.77 -22.08
CA GLU A 162 11.50 -2.86 -22.97
C GLU A 162 10.28 -3.43 -22.24
N VAL A 163 10.48 -4.43 -21.36
CA VAL A 163 9.41 -5.01 -20.54
C VAL A 163 8.80 -3.98 -19.59
N CYS A 164 9.63 -3.15 -18.95
CA CYS A 164 9.14 -2.06 -18.10
C CYS A 164 8.36 -1.01 -18.91
N GLN A 165 8.83 -0.67 -20.12
CA GLN A 165 8.10 0.25 -21.03
C GLN A 165 6.75 -0.34 -21.44
N GLU A 166 6.71 -1.62 -21.79
CA GLU A 166 5.49 -2.30 -22.18
C GLU A 166 4.48 -2.30 -21.02
N ARG A 167 4.91 -2.66 -19.81
CA ARG A 167 4.04 -2.63 -18.62
C ARG A 167 3.53 -1.22 -18.34
N ALA A 168 4.39 -0.21 -18.40
CA ALA A 168 4.01 1.19 -18.21
C ALA A 168 2.99 1.66 -19.27
N SER A 169 3.12 1.20 -20.51
CA SER A 169 2.21 1.56 -21.61
C SER A 169 0.77 1.04 -21.41
N LYS A 170 0.62 -0.04 -20.62
CA LYS A 170 -0.66 -0.67 -20.31
C LYS A 170 -1.36 -0.09 -19.08
N ILE A 171 -0.72 0.84 -18.37
CA ILE A 171 -1.35 1.53 -17.25
C ILE A 171 -2.51 2.36 -17.78
N LEU A 172 -3.70 2.11 -17.21
CA LEU A 172 -4.89 2.88 -17.53
C LEU A 172 -4.70 4.31 -17.03
N LEU A 173 -4.72 5.25 -17.97
CA LEU A 173 -4.85 6.66 -17.65
C LEU A 173 -6.31 7.08 -17.63
N HIS A 174 -6.58 8.15 -16.90
CA HIS A 174 -7.89 8.77 -16.84
C HIS A 174 -8.43 9.07 -18.25
N PHE A 175 -9.71 8.77 -18.43
CA PHE A 175 -10.51 9.04 -19.63
C PHE A 175 -11.07 10.47 -19.67
N ALA A 176 -10.53 11.39 -18.87
CA ALA A 176 -10.97 12.78 -18.86
C ALA A 176 -10.23 13.53 -19.97
N LEU A 177 -11.01 13.95 -20.98
CA LEU A 177 -10.62 14.85 -22.07
C LEU A 177 -10.26 16.24 -21.56
#